data_AF-A0A956IC19-F1
#
_entry.id   AF-A0A956IC19-F1
#
_cell.length_a   1.000
_cell.length_b   1.000
_cell.length_c   1.000
_cell.angle_alpha   90.00
_cell.angle_beta   90.00
_cell.angle_gamma   90.00
#
_symmetry.space_group_name_H-M   'P 1'
#
loop_
_entity.id
_entity.type
_entity.pdbx_description
1 polymer ?
#
loop_
_entity_poly.entity_id
_entity_poly.type
_entity_poly.pdbx_seq_one_letter_code
_entity_poly.pdbx_strand_id
1 'polypeptide(L)'
;DLTTGGTPLRCDGEIARLTARVCNRGTEPVGSGVSVGFYVGDPAAGGERICSGASVGNVLPGECENVECPWPDAPETAPGPDVWVIADDENLARECREGNNVTIFRDVYCGQIF
;
A
#
# COMPACT_ATOMS: atom_id res chain seq x y z
N ASP A 1 -8.09 -11.55 6.93
CA ASP A 1 -8.38 -10.33 7.69
C ASP A 1 -7.10 -9.54 7.75
N LEU A 2 -6.77 -8.95 6.62
CA LEU A 2 -5.58 -8.22 6.31
C LEU A 2 -5.87 -6.77 6.62
N THR A 3 -4.88 -6.12 7.23
CA THR A 3 -4.92 -4.70 7.50
C THR A 3 -3.68 -4.07 6.92
N THR A 4 -3.80 -2.85 6.43
CA THR A 4 -2.66 -2.05 5.96
C THR A 4 -2.40 -0.89 6.93
N GLY A 5 -1.16 -0.42 6.98
CA GLY A 5 -0.74 0.75 7.74
C GLY A 5 0.76 0.98 7.53
N GLY A 6 1.36 2.07 8.02
CA GLY A 6 2.81 2.27 7.88
C GLY A 6 3.25 3.72 7.88
N THR A 7 4.57 3.94 7.82
CA THR A 7 5.16 5.25 7.54
C THR A 7 5.35 5.36 6.02
N PRO A 8 4.77 6.36 5.36
CA PRO A 8 4.30 6.16 4.00
C PRO A 8 5.35 6.37 2.92
N LEU A 9 6.50 6.98 3.24
CA LEU A 9 7.30 7.58 2.19
C LEU A 9 8.77 7.72 2.59
N ARG A 10 9.65 7.15 1.77
CA ARG A 10 11.07 7.51 1.70
C ARG A 10 11.37 8.06 0.31
N CYS A 11 11.85 9.28 0.23
CA CYS A 11 12.33 9.85 -1.03
C CYS A 11 13.80 9.48 -1.26
N ASP A 12 14.11 9.00 -2.47
CA ASP A 12 15.46 8.77 -2.96
C ASP A 12 15.63 9.54 -4.27
N GLY A 13 16.04 10.81 -4.16
CA GLY A 13 15.89 11.78 -5.24
C GLY A 13 14.41 12.03 -5.55
N GLU A 14 14.05 11.88 -6.83
CA GLU A 14 12.68 12.04 -7.35
C GLU A 14 11.79 10.81 -7.09
N ILE A 15 12.36 9.67 -6.68
CA ILE A 15 11.59 8.44 -6.47
C ILE A 15 10.99 8.41 -5.07
N ALA A 16 9.66 8.36 -4.99
CA ALA A 16 8.93 8.05 -3.76
C ALA A 16 8.88 6.54 -3.53
N ARG A 17 9.50 6.06 -2.46
CA ARG A 17 9.31 4.68 -1.99
C ARG A 17 8.22 4.62 -0.94
N LEU A 18 7.07 4.08 -1.34
CA LEU A 18 5.93 3.83 -0.48
C LEU A 18 6.05 2.45 0.17
N THR A 19 5.72 2.36 1.46
CA THR A 19 5.76 1.08 2.19
C THR A 19 4.45 0.84 2.92
N ALA A 20 3.78 -0.24 2.54
CA ALA A 20 2.58 -0.75 3.19
C ALA A 20 2.94 -1.91 4.13
N ARG A 21 2.62 -1.78 5.41
CA ARG A 21 2.69 -2.88 6.37
C ARG A 21 1.38 -3.66 6.32
N VAL A 22 1.41 -4.83 5.69
CA VAL A 22 0.29 -5.76 5.55
C VAL A 22 0.32 -6.72 6.74
N CYS A 23 -0.71 -6.71 7.58
CA CYS A 23 -0.80 -7.55 8.77
C CYS A 23 -1.98 -8.50 8.69
N ASN A 24 -1.78 -9.79 8.98
CA ASN A 24 -2.88 -10.73 9.17
C ASN A 24 -3.39 -10.69 10.61
N ARG A 25 -4.60 -10.18 10.79
CA ARG A 25 -5.32 -10.09 12.08
C ARG A 25 -6.36 -11.21 12.26
N GLY A 26 -6.47 -12.10 11.28
CA GLY A 26 -7.34 -13.27 11.33
C GLY A 26 -6.74 -14.43 12.10
N THR A 27 -7.45 -15.56 12.11
CA THR A 27 -7.02 -16.80 12.78
C THR A 27 -6.40 -17.82 11.83
N GLU A 28 -6.54 -17.62 10.51
CA GLU A 28 -6.00 -18.51 9.48
C GLU A 28 -4.80 -17.86 8.77
N PRO A 29 -3.79 -18.63 8.35
CA PRO A 29 -2.71 -18.13 7.50
C PRO A 29 -3.24 -17.58 6.18
N VAL A 30 -2.61 -16.51 5.68
CA VAL A 30 -2.77 -16.07 4.29
C VAL A 30 -1.53 -16.50 3.52
N GLY A 31 -1.74 -17.14 2.36
CA GLY A 31 -0.64 -17.60 1.51
C GLY A 31 0.23 -16.45 1.00
N SER A 32 1.45 -16.75 0.60
CA SER A 32 2.33 -15.80 -0.09
C SER A 32 1.70 -15.23 -1.35
N GLY A 33 2.16 -14.05 -1.77
CA GLY A 33 1.68 -13.39 -2.98
C GLY A 33 0.43 -12.55 -2.74
N VAL A 34 0.16 -12.12 -1.51
CA VAL A 34 -0.92 -11.16 -1.22
C VAL A 34 -0.61 -9.88 -1.99
N SER A 35 -1.44 -9.55 -2.97
CA SER A 35 -1.24 -8.36 -3.81
C SER A 35 -1.47 -7.10 -2.99
N VAL A 36 -0.74 -6.03 -3.30
CA VAL A 36 -0.96 -4.71 -2.71
C VAL A 36 -0.95 -3.69 -3.83
N GLY A 37 -2.07 -3.02 -4.04
CA GLY A 37 -2.22 -1.95 -5.02
C GLY A 37 -2.03 -0.58 -4.38
N PHE A 38 -1.33 0.31 -5.08
CA PHE A 38 -1.18 1.72 -4.68
C PHE A 38 -1.75 2.60 -5.80
N TYR A 39 -2.60 3.56 -5.43
CA TYR A 39 -3.39 4.33 -6.38
C TYR A 39 -3.38 5.83 -6.04
N VAL A 40 -3.23 6.70 -7.03
CA VAL A 40 -3.59 8.11 -6.88
C VAL A 40 -5.12 8.21 -6.90
N GLY A 41 -5.70 8.66 -5.79
CA GLY A 41 -7.16 8.73 -5.62
C GLY A 41 -7.81 7.37 -5.33
N ASP A 42 -9.10 7.41 -4.99
CA ASP A 42 -9.88 6.22 -4.62
C ASP A 42 -10.14 5.33 -5.85
N PRO A 43 -9.64 4.07 -5.90
CA PRO A 43 -9.88 3.18 -7.03
C PRO A 43 -11.37 2.85 -7.23
N ALA A 44 -12.20 2.88 -6.18
CA ALA A 44 -13.65 2.70 -6.32
C ALA A 44 -14.32 3.91 -7.01
N ALA A 45 -13.65 5.06 -7.05
CA ALA A 45 -14.06 6.27 -7.75
C ALA A 45 -13.28 6.53 -9.05
N GLY A 46 -12.47 5.56 -9.52
CA GLY A 46 -11.68 5.66 -10.76
C GLY A 46 -10.25 6.17 -10.56
N GLY A 47 -9.69 6.05 -9.37
CA GLY A 47 -8.28 6.32 -9.08
C GLY A 47 -7.31 5.52 -9.96
N GLU A 48 -6.14 6.09 -10.21
CA GLU A 48 -5.13 5.53 -11.11
C GLU A 48 -4.12 4.69 -10.34
N ARG A 49 -3.89 3.45 -10.77
CA ARG A 49 -2.85 2.59 -10.18
C ARG A 49 -1.47 3.11 -10.58
N ILE A 50 -0.65 3.40 -9.59
CA ILE A 50 0.74 3.85 -9.78
C ILE A 50 1.67 2.64 -9.92
N CYS A 51 1.43 1.62 -9.10
CA CYS A 51 2.29 0.46 -8.92
C CYS A 51 1.55 -0.62 -8.11
N SER A 52 2.18 -1.78 -8.00
CA SER A 52 1.76 -2.85 -7.09
C SER A 52 2.96 -3.60 -6.55
N GLY A 53 2.77 -4.20 -5.38
CA GLY A 53 3.70 -5.17 -4.80
C GLY A 53 2.96 -6.43 -4.37
N ALA A 54 3.68 -7.38 -3.80
CA ALA A 54 3.08 -8.55 -3.18
C ALA A 54 3.88 -9.01 -1.95
N SER A 55 3.20 -9.70 -1.02
CA SER A 55 3.90 -10.41 0.06
C SER A 55 4.76 -11.53 -0.52
N VAL A 56 5.97 -11.69 0.01
CA VAL A 56 6.92 -12.74 -0.37
C VAL A 56 6.63 -14.02 0.41
N GLY A 57 6.25 -13.89 1.68
CA GLY A 57 5.98 -15.01 2.57
C GLY A 57 4.49 -15.20 2.85
N ASN A 58 4.18 -16.34 3.47
CA ASN A 58 2.88 -16.51 4.11
C ASN A 58 2.76 -15.50 5.25
N VAL A 59 1.66 -14.77 5.29
CA VAL A 59 1.37 -13.84 6.40
C VAL A 59 0.56 -14.63 7.45
N LEU A 60 1.27 -15.18 8.43
CA LEU A 60 0.67 -15.98 9.50
C LEU A 60 -0.18 -15.10 10.45
N PRO A 61 -1.12 -15.70 11.23
CA PRO A 61 -1.88 -14.95 12.22
C PRO A 61 -0.99 -14.14 13.18
N GLY A 62 -1.23 -12.83 13.26
CA GLY A 62 -0.47 -11.89 14.09
C GLY A 62 0.81 -11.33 13.43
N GLU A 63 1.25 -11.91 12.31
CA GLU A 63 2.43 -11.46 11.58
C GLU A 63 2.08 -10.31 10.63
N CYS A 64 3.12 -9.55 10.28
CA CYS A 64 3.04 -8.50 9.27
C CYS A 64 4.23 -8.56 8.32
N GLU A 65 3.99 -8.20 7.07
CA GLU A 65 5.01 -8.05 6.05
C GLU A 65 4.97 -6.63 5.47
N ASN A 66 6.14 -6.08 5.12
CA ASN A 66 6.22 -4.80 4.42
C ASN A 66 6.23 -5.07 2.92
N VAL A 67 5.30 -4.43 2.20
CA VAL A 67 5.22 -4.44 0.75
C VAL A 67 5.55 -3.04 0.25
N GLU A 68 6.51 -2.95 -0.66
CA GLU A 68 6.99 -1.68 -1.18
C GLU A 68 6.47 -1.39 -2.58
N CYS A 69 6.28 -0.10 -2.85
CA CYS A 69 6.09 0.45 -4.18
C CYS A 69 7.09 1.58 -4.42
N PRO A 70 7.99 1.46 -5.41
CA PRO A 70 8.69 2.61 -5.95
C PRO A 70 7.78 3.38 -6.93
N TRP A 71 7.60 4.67 -6.70
CA TRP A 71 6.89 5.61 -7.57
C TRP A 71 7.90 6.65 -8.10
N PRO A 72 8.42 6.44 -9.32
CA PRO A 72 9.45 7.33 -9.89
C PRO A 72 8.93 8.73 -10.24
N ASP A 73 7.68 8.84 -10.67
CA ASP A 73 7.07 10.10 -11.10
C ASP A 73 6.23 10.74 -9.99
N ALA A 74 6.72 10.65 -8.75
CA ALA A 74 6.03 11.24 -7.61
C ALA A 74 6.10 12.77 -7.70
N PRO A 75 5.04 13.51 -7.33
CA PRO A 75 5.06 14.97 -7.39
C PRO A 75 6.19 15.56 -6.56
N GLU A 76 6.85 16.60 -7.07
CA GLU A 76 7.96 17.25 -6.37
C GLU A 76 7.52 18.42 -5.47
N THR A 77 6.25 18.82 -5.55
CA THR A 77 5.73 19.99 -4.83
C THR A 77 4.53 19.64 -3.97
N ALA A 78 4.41 20.34 -2.85
CA ALA A 78 3.28 20.20 -1.94
C ALA A 78 2.11 21.12 -2.34
N PRO A 79 0.84 20.71 -2.09
CA PRO A 79 0.46 19.38 -1.63
C PRO A 79 0.54 18.36 -2.77
N GLY A 80 1.01 17.15 -2.46
CA GLY A 80 0.90 16.00 -3.35
C GLY A 80 -0.51 15.38 -3.31
N PRO A 81 -0.79 14.36 -4.12
CA PRO A 81 -2.07 13.64 -4.06
C PRO A 81 -2.14 12.69 -2.86
N ASP A 82 -3.36 12.29 -2.53
CA ASP A 82 -3.63 11.17 -1.64
C ASP A 82 -3.40 9.85 -2.39
N VAL A 83 -2.62 8.95 -1.78
CA VAL A 83 -2.37 7.61 -2.27
C VAL A 83 -3.18 6.59 -1.46
N TRP A 84 -4.06 5.88 -2.14
CA TRP A 84 -4.83 4.76 -1.60
C TRP A 84 -4.03 3.48 -1.72
N VAL A 85 -3.93 2.74 -0.61
CA VAL A 85 -3.19 1.49 -0.50
C VAL A 85 -4.15 0.40 -0.09
N ILE A 86 -4.27 -0.64 -0.89
CA ILE A 86 -5.22 -1.74 -0.69
C ILE A 86 -4.44 -3.05 -0.70
N ALA A 87 -4.42 -3.76 0.43
CA ALA A 87 -3.95 -5.15 0.42
C ALA A 87 -5.05 -6.07 -0.10
N ASP A 88 -4.65 -7.15 -0.75
CA ASP A 88 -5.53 -8.05 -1.51
C ASP A 88 -6.43 -7.29 -2.49
N ASP A 89 -5.86 -6.35 -3.23
CA ASP A 89 -6.57 -5.52 -4.22
C ASP A 89 -7.13 -6.32 -5.42
N GLU A 90 -6.66 -7.56 -5.62
CA GLU A 90 -7.22 -8.53 -6.56
C GLU A 90 -8.33 -9.40 -5.94
N ASN A 91 -8.57 -9.26 -4.63
CA ASN A 91 -9.61 -9.93 -3.84
C ASN A 91 -9.52 -11.47 -3.97
N LEU A 92 -8.30 -12.01 -3.81
CA LEU A 92 -7.99 -13.43 -3.93
C LEU A 92 -7.85 -14.12 -2.56
N ALA A 93 -7.47 -13.38 -1.53
CA ALA A 93 -7.47 -13.88 -0.16
C ALA A 93 -8.89 -13.84 0.42
N ARG A 94 -9.25 -14.86 1.19
CA ARG A 94 -10.56 -14.89 1.84
C ARG A 94 -10.50 -14.10 3.14
N GLU A 95 -11.13 -12.94 3.16
CA GLU A 95 -11.10 -12.05 4.31
C GLU A 95 -12.39 -12.13 5.13
N CYS A 96 -12.32 -11.76 6.41
CA CYS A 96 -13.53 -11.59 7.22
C CYS A 96 -14.20 -10.24 6.95
N ARG A 97 -13.42 -9.25 6.52
CA ARG A 97 -13.86 -7.87 6.25
C ARG A 97 -12.99 -7.24 5.15
N GLU A 98 -13.42 -7.30 3.90
CA GLU A 98 -12.67 -6.72 2.76
C GLU A 98 -12.43 -5.20 2.84
N GLY A 99 -13.09 -4.49 3.76
CA GLY A 99 -12.96 -3.02 3.88
C GLY A 99 -11.90 -2.52 4.86
N ASN A 100 -11.19 -3.41 5.58
CA ASN A 100 -10.16 -3.01 6.57
C ASN A 100 -8.73 -3.16 6.05
N ASN A 101 -8.56 -3.53 4.78
CA ASN A 101 -7.29 -3.65 4.08
C ASN A 101 -6.87 -2.33 3.38
N VAL A 102 -7.59 -1.23 3.63
CA VAL A 102 -7.36 0.10 3.01
C VAL A 102 -6.65 1.07 3.95
N THR A 103 -5.60 1.72 3.43
CA THR A 103 -4.89 2.85 4.06
C THR A 103 -4.80 4.02 3.08
N ILE A 104 -4.86 5.26 3.58
CA ILE A 104 -4.64 6.47 2.77
C ILE A 104 -3.38 7.17 3.26
N PHE A 105 -2.40 7.33 2.37
CA PHE A 105 -1.25 8.20 2.57
C PHE A 105 -1.59 9.56 1.99
N ARG A 106 -1.60 10.61 2.83
CA ARG A 106 -2.02 11.95 2.40
C ARG A 106 -0.86 12.78 1.91
N ASP A 107 -1.15 13.68 0.98
CA ASP A 107 -0.24 14.70 0.48
C ASP A 107 1.15 14.11 0.11
N VAL A 108 1.19 13.04 -0.70
CA VAL A 108 2.43 12.33 -1.03
C VAL A 108 3.22 13.10 -2.10
N TYR A 109 4.39 13.62 -1.76
CA TYR A 109 5.31 14.30 -2.68
C TYR A 109 6.77 14.06 -2.27
N CYS A 110 7.69 14.04 -3.25
CA CYS A 110 9.14 13.99 -3.05
C CYS A 110 9.80 15.24 -3.64
N GLY A 111 9.77 16.34 -2.89
CA GLY A 111 10.44 17.59 -3.23
C GLY A 111 11.78 17.77 -2.53
N GLN A 112 12.72 18.45 -3.16
CA GLN A 112 13.89 18.99 -2.46
C GLN A 112 13.43 20.16 -1.56
N ILE A 113 13.73 20.10 -0.27
CA ILE A 113 13.73 21.30 0.58
C ILE A 113 14.88 22.19 0.12
N PHE A 114 14.55 23.31 -0.53
CA PHE A 114 15.51 24.37 -0.85
C PHE A 114 16.06 25.03 0.41
#